data_AF-A0A2U0SFP6-F1
#
_entry.id   AF-A0A2U0SFP6-F1
#
_cell.length_a   1.000
_cell.length_b   1.000
_cell.length_c   1.000
_cell.angle_alpha   90.00
_cell.angle_beta   90.00
_cell.angle_gamma   90.00
#
_symmetry.space_group_name_H-M   'P 1'
#
loop_
_entity.id
_entity.type
_entity.pdbx_description
1 polymer ?
#
loop_
_entity_poly.entity_id
_entity_poly.type
_entity_poly.pdbx_seq_one_letter_code
_entity_poly.pdbx_strand_id
1 'polypeptide(L)'
;MGKGIGAARDYRTSIDGVGKALGAGSLLGGLLILMLLIGTGQRAPLALVTGVLLGAIFAGIALAAVGGPIWLVLHALGLRRGRYAAVLTGALGLGLYLGAQGYGTALYTIAPIDTRNWLVGLALKGAQSLAVGLIAAGIGLAMWRIAYRPEA
;
A
#
# COMPACT_ATOMS: atom_id res chain seq x y z
N MET A 1 -8.29 45.44 -5.21
CA MET A 1 -7.84 44.39 -6.16
C MET A 1 -6.68 43.61 -5.54
N GLY A 2 -6.97 42.51 -4.86
CA GLY A 2 -5.96 41.54 -4.39
C GLY A 2 -6.25 40.21 -5.07
N LYS A 3 -5.38 39.77 -5.98
CA LYS A 3 -5.50 38.51 -6.71
C LYS A 3 -5.56 37.35 -5.73
N GLY A 4 -6.68 36.62 -5.72
CA GLY A 4 -6.82 35.35 -5.01
C GLY A 4 -5.82 34.33 -5.56
N ILE A 5 -4.75 34.11 -4.80
CA ILE A 5 -3.69 33.17 -5.15
C ILE A 5 -4.21 31.77 -4.83
N GLY A 6 -4.67 31.09 -5.88
CA GLY A 6 -5.06 29.68 -5.85
C GLY A 6 -6.50 29.48 -5.39
N ALA A 7 -7.37 29.10 -6.33
CA ALA A 7 -8.57 28.36 -5.99
C ALA A 7 -8.14 27.14 -5.15
N ALA A 8 -8.30 27.24 -3.83
CA ALA A 8 -8.26 26.10 -2.95
C ALA A 8 -9.40 25.20 -3.42
N ARG A 9 -9.08 24.22 -4.27
CA ARG A 9 -9.99 23.12 -4.61
C ARG A 9 -10.44 22.58 -3.26
N ASP A 10 -11.71 22.80 -2.94
CA ASP A 10 -12.29 22.43 -1.66
C ASP A 10 -12.32 20.89 -1.63
N TYR A 11 -11.28 20.28 -1.06
CA TYR A 11 -11.14 18.84 -0.94
C TYR A 11 -12.08 18.37 0.17
N ARG A 12 -13.36 18.33 -0.17
CA ARG A 12 -14.42 17.81 0.68
C ARG A 12 -14.29 16.29 0.75
N THR A 13 -14.33 15.74 1.95
CA THR A 13 -14.29 14.30 2.19
C THR A 13 -15.55 13.92 2.96
N SER A 14 -16.22 12.86 2.54
CA SER A 14 -17.44 12.34 3.18
C SER A 14 -17.18 10.96 3.76
N ILE A 15 -17.96 10.57 4.77
CA ILE A 15 -17.85 9.25 5.39
C ILE A 15 -18.10 8.12 4.39
N ASP A 16 -19.01 8.33 3.44
CA ASP A 16 -19.27 7.40 2.32
C ASP A 16 -18.07 7.28 1.37
N GLY A 17 -17.38 8.39 1.10
CA GLY A 17 -16.16 8.42 0.31
C GLY A 17 -15.02 7.66 0.98
N VAL A 18 -14.89 7.80 2.31
CA VAL A 18 -13.91 7.06 3.11
C VAL A 18 -14.23 5.56 3.12
N GLY A 19 -15.50 5.17 3.30
CA GLY A 19 -15.94 3.77 3.24
C GLY A 19 -15.64 3.11 1.89
N LYS A 20 -15.95 3.80 0.78
CA LYS A 20 -15.62 3.34 -0.58
C LYS A 20 -14.11 3.23 -0.80
N ALA A 21 -13.34 4.19 -0.29
CA ALA A 21 -11.88 4.17 -0.38
C ALA A 21 -11.28 3.00 0.41
N LEU A 22 -11.77 2.73 1.61
CA LEU A 22 -11.35 1.56 2.40
C LEU A 22 -11.69 0.26 1.68
N GLY A 23 -12.91 0.11 1.16
CA GLY A 23 -13.29 -1.09 0.38
C GLY A 23 -12.39 -1.31 -0.84
N ALA A 24 -12.11 -0.25 -1.59
CA ALA A 24 -11.20 -0.31 -2.74
C ALA A 24 -9.76 -0.64 -2.31
N GLY A 25 -9.26 -0.03 -1.23
CA GLY A 25 -7.94 -0.29 -0.67
C GLY A 25 -7.77 -1.75 -0.24
N SER A 26 -8.76 -2.31 0.45
CA SER A 26 -8.80 -3.72 0.84
C SER A 26 -8.73 -4.63 -0.39
N LEU A 27 -9.56 -4.40 -1.40
CA LEU A 27 -9.57 -5.21 -2.62
C LEU A 27 -8.24 -5.15 -3.36
N LEU A 28 -7.66 -3.94 -3.50
CA LEU A 28 -6.35 -3.77 -4.12
C LEU A 28 -5.22 -4.43 -3.30
N GLY A 29 -5.32 -4.44 -1.97
CA GLY A 29 -4.41 -5.17 -1.09
C GLY A 29 -4.48 -6.69 -1.32
N GLY A 30 -5.69 -7.25 -1.50
CA GLY A 30 -5.87 -8.65 -1.89
C GLY A 30 -5.24 -8.96 -3.25
N LEU A 31 -5.36 -8.07 -4.23
CA LEU A 31 -4.72 -8.21 -5.54
C LEU A 31 -3.19 -8.13 -5.45
N LEU A 32 -2.63 -7.31 -4.56
CA LEU A 32 -1.19 -7.30 -4.30
C LEU A 32 -0.73 -8.66 -3.76
N ILE A 33 -1.47 -9.27 -2.84
CA ILE A 33 -1.16 -10.62 -2.33
C ILE A 33 -1.24 -11.66 -3.46
N LEU A 34 -2.23 -11.57 -4.35
CA LEU A 34 -2.30 -12.43 -5.53
C LEU A 34 -1.05 -12.33 -6.40
N MET A 35 -0.60 -11.10 -6.70
CA MET A 35 0.62 -10.87 -7.49
C MET A 35 1.85 -11.47 -6.80
N LEU A 36 1.95 -11.33 -5.48
CA LEU A 36 3.05 -11.92 -4.71
C LEU A 36 3.02 -13.45 -4.74
N LEU A 37 1.85 -14.07 -4.57
CA LEU A 37 1.69 -15.53 -4.62
C LEU A 37 2.08 -16.08 -6.00
N ILE A 38 1.59 -15.47 -7.07
CA ILE A 38 1.97 -15.84 -8.44
C ILE A 38 3.49 -15.65 -8.62
N GLY A 39 4.05 -14.55 -8.11
CA GLY A 39 5.48 -14.27 -8.15
C GLY A 39 6.33 -15.31 -7.42
N THR A 40 5.80 -15.94 -6.36
CA THR A 40 6.44 -17.08 -5.67
C THR A 40 6.24 -18.43 -6.35
N GLY A 41 5.55 -18.46 -7.50
CA GLY A 41 5.27 -19.69 -8.24
C GLY A 41 4.08 -20.50 -7.72
N GLN A 42 3.26 -19.95 -6.82
CA GLN A 42 2.05 -20.63 -6.35
C GLN A 42 1.03 -20.74 -7.48
N ARG A 43 0.53 -21.96 -7.72
CA ARG A 43 -0.39 -22.27 -8.83
C ARG A 43 -1.73 -22.86 -8.37
N ALA A 44 -1.82 -23.30 -7.12
CA ALA A 44 -3.03 -23.94 -6.59
C ALA A 44 -4.20 -22.94 -6.55
N PRO A 45 -5.31 -23.15 -7.30
CA PRO A 45 -6.39 -22.18 -7.40
C PRO A 45 -7.02 -21.82 -6.05
N LEU A 46 -7.23 -22.83 -5.19
CA LEU A 46 -7.78 -22.62 -3.86
C LEU A 46 -6.86 -21.74 -3.00
N ALA A 47 -5.54 -21.97 -3.04
CA ALA A 47 -4.58 -21.16 -2.31
C ALA A 47 -4.54 -19.70 -2.81
N LEU A 48 -4.68 -19.48 -4.13
CA LEU A 48 -4.75 -18.14 -4.72
C LEU A 48 -6.01 -17.40 -4.26
N VAL A 49 -7.18 -18.06 -4.31
CA VAL A 49 -8.45 -17.46 -3.87
C VAL A 49 -8.41 -17.15 -2.38
N THR A 50 -8.00 -18.10 -1.54
CA THR A 50 -7.87 -17.87 -0.09
C THR A 50 -6.85 -16.77 0.21
N GLY A 51 -5.74 -16.73 -0.52
CA GLY A 51 -4.73 -15.68 -0.40
C GLY A 51 -5.27 -14.29 -0.72
N VAL A 52 -6.06 -14.15 -1.79
CA VAL A 52 -6.72 -12.88 -2.15
C VAL A 52 -7.69 -12.45 -1.05
N LEU A 53 -8.53 -13.36 -0.56
CA LEU A 53 -9.55 -13.05 0.45
C LEU A 53 -8.90 -12.64 1.77
N LEU A 54 -7.96 -13.43 2.28
CA LEU A 54 -7.21 -13.10 3.49
C LEU A 54 -6.42 -11.81 3.30
N GLY A 55 -5.76 -11.65 2.16
CA GLY A 55 -5.03 -10.45 1.79
C GLY A 55 -5.92 -9.21 1.84
N ALA A 56 -7.14 -9.29 1.31
CA ALA A 56 -8.07 -8.17 1.33
C ALA A 56 -8.57 -7.85 2.74
N ILE A 57 -8.89 -8.86 3.54
CA ILE A 57 -9.34 -8.68 4.93
C ILE A 57 -8.23 -8.03 5.76
N PHE A 58 -7.02 -8.60 5.74
CA PHE A 58 -5.90 -8.08 6.53
C PHE A 58 -5.43 -6.71 6.03
N ALA A 59 -5.48 -6.45 4.72
CA ALA A 59 -5.22 -5.12 4.19
C ALA A 59 -6.24 -4.11 4.70
N GLY A 60 -7.53 -4.46 4.71
CA GLY A 60 -8.58 -3.60 5.27
C GLY A 60 -8.38 -3.29 6.74
N ILE A 61 -8.06 -4.31 7.54
CA ILE A 61 -7.75 -4.14 8.98
C ILE A 61 -6.53 -3.24 9.16
N ALA A 62 -5.44 -3.47 8.42
CA ALA A 62 -4.23 -2.65 8.51
C ALA A 62 -4.48 -1.20 8.07
N LEU A 63 -5.26 -0.99 7.00
CA LEU A 63 -5.65 0.34 6.54
C LEU A 63 -6.52 1.05 7.59
N ALA A 64 -7.46 0.36 8.22
CA ALA A 64 -8.31 0.95 9.25
C ALA A 64 -7.54 1.24 10.56
N ALA A 65 -6.71 0.30 11.01
CA ALA A 65 -6.01 0.36 12.30
C ALA A 65 -4.77 1.26 12.26
N VAL A 66 -4.04 1.29 11.15
CA VAL A 66 -2.77 2.03 11.01
C VAL A 66 -2.92 3.19 10.03
N GLY A 67 -3.43 2.92 8.83
CA GLY A 67 -3.59 3.94 7.79
C GLY A 67 -4.56 5.05 8.19
N GLY A 68 -5.69 4.69 8.81
CA GLY A 68 -6.77 5.59 9.23
C GLY A 68 -6.30 6.65 10.22
N PRO A 69 -5.73 6.27 11.38
CA PRO A 69 -5.21 7.24 12.35
C PRO A 69 -4.15 8.18 11.77
N ILE A 70 -3.20 7.65 10.99
CA ILE A 70 -2.16 8.50 10.39
C ILE A 70 -2.77 9.47 9.37
N TRP A 71 -3.72 8.99 8.57
CA TRP A 71 -4.45 9.83 7.63
C TRP A 71 -5.24 10.95 8.34
N LEU A 72 -5.88 10.66 9.48
CA LEU A 72 -6.58 11.67 10.28
C LEU A 72 -5.64 12.76 10.78
N VAL A 73 -4.44 12.39 11.25
CA VAL A 73 -3.41 13.35 11.66
C VAL A 73 -2.98 14.23 10.48
N LEU A 74 -2.68 13.63 9.32
CA LEU A 74 -2.32 14.39 8.11
C LEU A 74 -3.47 15.31 7.67
N HIS A 75 -4.71 14.84 7.78
CA HIS A 75 -5.90 15.60 7.43
C HIS A 75 -6.09 16.82 8.36
N ALA A 76 -5.88 16.64 9.67
CA ALA A 76 -5.92 17.70 10.67
C ALA A 76 -4.83 18.76 10.45
N LEU A 77 -3.65 18.35 9.99
CA LEU A 77 -2.55 19.25 9.60
C LEU A 77 -2.75 19.93 8.23
N GLY A 78 -3.88 19.70 7.54
CA GLY A 78 -4.15 20.26 6.22
C GLY A 78 -3.38 19.60 5.07
N LEU A 79 -2.66 18.50 5.32
CA LEU A 79 -1.87 17.77 4.33
C LEU A 79 -2.75 16.81 3.50
N ARG A 80 -3.70 17.38 2.76
CA ARG A 80 -4.75 16.64 2.03
C ARG A 80 -4.38 16.24 0.59
N ARG A 81 -3.13 16.43 0.15
CA ARG A 81 -2.70 16.14 -1.22
C ARG A 81 -2.49 14.64 -1.44
N GLY A 82 -2.85 14.15 -2.63
CA GLY A 82 -2.68 12.72 -2.98
C GLY A 82 -1.24 12.21 -2.96
N ARG A 83 -0.24 13.09 -3.09
CA ARG A 83 1.17 12.72 -2.92
C ARG A 83 1.47 12.23 -1.49
N TYR A 84 0.88 12.83 -0.46
CA TYR A 84 1.08 12.39 0.92
C TYR A 84 0.44 11.03 1.17
N ALA A 85 -0.75 10.79 0.60
CA ALA A 85 -1.42 9.49 0.66
C ALA A 85 -0.59 8.39 -0.03
N ALA A 86 -0.01 8.70 -1.19
CA ALA A 86 0.85 7.77 -1.92
C ALA A 86 2.14 7.47 -1.14
N VAL A 87 2.85 8.50 -0.64
CA VAL A 87 4.09 8.31 0.14
C VAL A 87 3.82 7.53 1.42
N LEU A 88 2.77 7.87 2.17
CA LEU A 88 2.40 7.18 3.40
C LEU A 88 2.12 5.70 3.15
N THR A 89 1.23 5.41 2.20
CA THR A 89 0.82 4.02 1.92
C THR A 89 1.99 3.21 1.34
N GLY A 90 2.81 3.83 0.49
CA GLY A 90 4.03 3.23 -0.03
C GLY A 90 5.05 2.90 1.06
N ALA A 91 5.28 3.82 1.99
CA ALA A 91 6.20 3.61 3.11
C ALA A 91 5.69 2.52 4.07
N LEU A 92 4.40 2.54 4.41
CA LEU A 92 3.79 1.50 5.26
C LEU A 92 3.85 0.12 4.59
N GLY A 93 3.49 0.04 3.31
CA GLY A 93 3.55 -1.21 2.55
C GLY A 93 4.97 -1.76 2.43
N LEU A 94 5.95 -0.90 2.16
CA LEU A 94 7.36 -1.26 2.13
C LEU A 94 7.85 -1.75 3.49
N GLY A 95 7.54 -1.03 4.57
CA GLY A 95 7.94 -1.40 5.93
C GLY A 95 7.36 -2.76 6.34
N LEU A 96 6.07 -2.99 6.06
CA LEU A 96 5.41 -4.28 6.33
C LEU A 96 6.03 -5.41 5.51
N TYR A 97 6.30 -5.17 4.22
CA TYR A 97 6.92 -6.17 3.35
C TYR A 97 8.33 -6.54 3.83
N LEU A 98 9.17 -5.54 4.16
CA LEU A 98 10.50 -5.78 4.70
C LEU A 98 10.45 -6.52 6.05
N GLY A 99 9.52 -6.14 6.94
CA GLY A 99 9.30 -6.83 8.20
C GLY A 99 8.87 -8.29 8.00
N ALA A 100 7.92 -8.54 7.10
CA ALA A 100 7.47 -9.89 6.79
C ALA A 100 8.59 -10.76 6.22
N GLN A 101 9.44 -10.21 5.35
CA GLN A 101 10.60 -10.94 4.81
C GLN A 101 11.70 -11.17 5.86
N GLY A 102 11.92 -10.22 6.77
CA GLY A 102 12.92 -10.32 7.84
C GLY A 102 12.57 -11.34 8.92
N TYR A 103 11.31 -11.40 9.35
CA TYR A 103 10.87 -12.25 10.46
C TYR A 103 10.14 -13.53 10.03
N GLY A 104 9.56 -13.58 8.82
CA GLY A 104 8.71 -14.68 8.37
C GLY A 104 9.45 -15.85 7.70
N THR A 105 10.62 -15.63 7.10
CA THR A 105 11.34 -16.67 6.32
C THR A 105 12.87 -16.59 6.36
N ALA A 106 13.47 -15.43 6.67
CA ALA A 106 14.92 -15.25 6.57
C ALA A 106 15.73 -15.76 7.78
N LEU A 107 15.15 -15.85 8.99
CA LEU A 107 15.87 -16.29 10.19
C LEU A 107 16.12 -17.80 10.26
N TYR A 108 15.26 -18.60 9.63
CA TYR A 108 15.29 -20.07 9.77
C TYR A 108 15.94 -20.80 8.58
N THR A 109 16.18 -20.10 7.47
CA THR A 109 16.90 -20.63 6.32
C THR A 109 17.79 -19.53 5.74
N ILE A 110 18.86 -19.18 6.44
CA ILE A 110 19.95 -18.42 5.83
C ILE A 110 20.62 -19.38 4.85
N ALA A 111 20.14 -19.40 3.61
CA ALA A 111 20.87 -20.00 2.51
C ALA A 111 22.27 -19.36 2.50
N PRO A 112 23.36 -20.15 2.34
CA PRO A 112 24.71 -19.61 2.32
C PRO A 112 24.77 -18.43 1.34
N ILE A 113 25.22 -17.27 1.80
CA ILE A 113 25.40 -16.11 0.93
C ILE A 113 26.42 -16.51 -0.12
N ASP A 114 25.95 -16.67 -1.35
CA ASP A 114 26.81 -16.88 -2.50
C ASP A 114 27.54 -15.55 -2.77
N THR A 115 28.77 -15.45 -2.25
CA THR A 115 29.61 -14.25 -2.29
C THR A 115 29.96 -13.81 -3.70
N ARG A 116 29.75 -14.65 -4.73
CA ARG A 116 29.91 -14.24 -6.14
C ARG A 116 28.74 -13.42 -6.68
N ASN A 117 27.52 -13.66 -6.21
CA ASN A 117 26.29 -13.07 -6.80
C ASN A 117 25.50 -12.19 -5.84
N TRP A 118 26.10 -11.79 -4.71
CA TRP A 118 25.41 -11.03 -3.66
C TRP A 118 24.84 -9.68 -4.16
N LEU A 119 25.55 -8.98 -5.05
CA LEU A 119 25.08 -7.71 -5.65
C LEU A 119 23.83 -7.90 -6.50
N VAL A 120 23.77 -8.98 -7.28
CA VAL A 120 22.60 -9.32 -8.11
C VAL A 120 21.42 -9.71 -7.22
N GLY A 121 21.67 -10.51 -6.18
CA GLY A 121 20.66 -10.85 -5.18
C GLY A 121 20.13 -9.62 -4.44
N LEU A 122 21.00 -8.68 -4.07
CA LEU A 122 20.62 -7.40 -3.45
C LEU A 122 19.81 -6.54 -4.42
N ALA A 123 20.23 -6.45 -5.68
CA ALA A 123 19.53 -5.69 -6.72
C ALA A 123 18.13 -6.25 -6.96
N LEU A 124 17.96 -7.56 -7.04
CA LEU A 124 16.65 -8.21 -7.21
C LEU A 124 15.74 -8.01 -5.99
N LYS A 125 16.26 -8.21 -4.77
CA LYS A 125 15.51 -7.96 -3.53
C LYS A 125 15.12 -6.48 -3.41
N GLY A 126 16.04 -5.59 -3.77
CA GLY A 126 15.80 -4.14 -3.83
C GLY A 126 14.71 -3.78 -4.84
N ALA A 127 14.80 -4.33 -6.06
CA ALA A 127 13.80 -4.13 -7.12
C ALA A 127 12.41 -4.64 -6.70
N GLN A 128 12.33 -5.82 -6.07
CA GLN A 128 11.07 -6.36 -5.56
C GLN A 128 10.49 -5.48 -4.45
N SER A 129 11.33 -5.02 -3.52
CA SER A 129 10.89 -4.13 -2.43
C SER A 129 10.38 -2.79 -2.99
N LEU A 130 11.09 -2.21 -3.95
CA LEU A 130 10.68 -0.99 -4.64
C LEU A 130 9.35 -1.19 -5.37
N ALA A 131 9.18 -2.31 -6.08
CA ALA A 131 7.94 -2.63 -6.77
C ALA A 131 6.75 -2.70 -5.80
N VAL A 132 6.91 -3.39 -4.66
CA VAL A 132 5.88 -3.46 -3.61
C VAL A 132 5.54 -2.07 -3.06
N GLY A 133 6.55 -1.26 -2.75
CA GLY A 133 6.36 0.10 -2.27
C GLY A 133 5.63 1.00 -3.28
N LEU A 134 5.96 0.89 -4.57
CA LEU A 134 5.29 1.65 -5.64
C LEU A 134 3.85 1.20 -5.85
N ILE A 135 3.57 -0.11 -5.79
CA ILE A 135 2.20 -0.62 -5.87
C ILE A 135 1.39 -0.11 -4.68
N ALA A 136 1.91 -0.22 -3.46
CA ALA A 136 1.26 0.30 -2.26
C ALA A 136 1.02 1.82 -2.33
N ALA A 137 1.98 2.59 -2.88
CA ALA A 137 1.77 4.01 -3.14
C ALA A 137 0.65 4.28 -4.15
N GLY A 138 0.55 3.45 -5.20
CA GLY A 138 -0.56 3.46 -6.16
C GLY A 138 -1.92 3.21 -5.51
N ILE A 139 -1.99 2.27 -4.55
CA ILE A 139 -3.20 2.01 -3.76
C ILE A 139 -3.59 3.26 -2.97
N GLY A 140 -2.65 3.86 -2.25
CA GLY A 140 -2.90 5.10 -1.49
C GLY A 140 -3.40 6.26 -2.37
N LEU A 141 -2.84 6.39 -3.58
CA LEU A 141 -3.29 7.37 -4.56
C LEU A 141 -4.71 7.08 -5.05
N ALA A 142 -5.03 5.81 -5.33
CA ALA A 142 -6.36 5.39 -5.77
C ALA A 142 -7.41 5.65 -4.68
N MET A 143 -7.11 5.29 -3.44
CA MET A 143 -7.94 5.58 -2.28
C MET A 143 -8.18 7.08 -2.12
N TRP A 144 -7.13 7.90 -2.23
CA TRP A 144 -7.25 9.35 -2.18
C TRP A 144 -8.18 9.90 -3.26
N ARG A 145 -8.04 9.41 -4.51
CA ARG A 145 -8.92 9.81 -5.61
C ARG A 145 -10.38 9.43 -5.38
N ILE A 146 -10.67 8.38 -4.62
CA ILE A 146 -12.04 7.97 -4.28
C ILE A 146 -12.58 8.82 -3.13
N ALA A 147 -11.76 9.06 -2.09
CA ALA A 147 -12.17 9.77 -0.88
C ALA A 147 -12.34 11.29 -1.05
N TYR A 148 -11.64 11.89 -2.03
CA TYR A 148 -11.63 13.34 -2.28
C TYR A 148 -12.17 13.71 -3.66
N ARG A 149 -13.09 12.90 -4.23
CA ARG A 149 -13.78 13.29 -5.46
C ARG A 149 -14.50 14.61 -5.24
N PRO A 150 -14.36 15.60 -6.15
CA PRO A 150 -15.21 16.78 -6.11
C PRO A 150 -16.66 16.33 -6.26
N GLU A 151 -17.53 16.71 -5.33
CA GLU A 151 -18.97 16.66 -5.56
C GLU A 151 -19.26 17.54 -6.79
N ALA A 152 -19.96 16.97 -7.78
CA ALA A 152 -20.38 17.67 -8.99
C ALA A 152 -21.61 18.53 -8.69
#